data_AF-A0A8T1MV03-F1
#
_entry.id   AF-A0A8T1MV03-F1
#
_cell.length_a   1.000
_cell.length_b   1.000
_cell.length_c   1.000
_cell.angle_alpha   90.00
_cell.angle_beta   90.00
_cell.angle_gamma   90.00
#
_symmetry.space_group_name_H-M   'P 1'
#
loop_
_entity.id
_entity.type
_entity.pdbx_description
1 polymer ?
#
loop_
_entity_poly.entity_id
_entity_poly.type
_entity_poly.pdbx_seq_one_letter_code
_entity_poly.pdbx_strand_id
1 'polypeptide(L)'
;FEDRFNHYLDFDFFEHKIHWFSIFNSFMMVLFLVGLVSMILLRTLRRDYARYNKEDGLSDLDRELGDEYGWKQVHGDVFRQPAYPGLLASVIGSGAHLAIVSCVVLLLAVTNRLYTER
;
A
#
# COMPACT_ATOMS: atom_id res chain seq x y z
N PHE A 1 10.42 -26.52 66.06
CA PHE A 1 10.55 -27.04 64.68
C PHE A 1 9.62 -26.30 63.70
N GLU A 2 8.54 -25.65 64.16
CA GLU A 2 7.56 -24.95 63.30
C GLU A 2 8.11 -23.70 62.58
N ASP A 3 8.95 -22.88 63.20
CA ASP A 3 9.37 -21.60 62.59
C ASP A 3 10.46 -21.70 61.52
N ARG A 4 11.05 -22.87 61.31
CA ARG A 4 12.23 -23.03 60.44
C ARG A 4 11.91 -22.86 58.95
N PHE A 5 10.65 -23.07 58.56
CA PHE A 5 10.21 -22.98 57.16
C PHE A 5 9.76 -21.55 56.78
N ASN A 6 9.48 -20.68 57.75
CA ASN A 6 8.95 -19.33 57.52
C ASN A 6 9.94 -18.43 56.76
N HIS A 7 11.26 -18.63 56.93
CA HIS A 7 12.28 -17.85 56.22
C HIS A 7 12.35 -18.15 54.70
N TYR A 8 11.87 -19.33 54.27
CA TYR A 8 11.80 -19.70 52.85
C TYR A 8 10.50 -19.23 52.17
N LEU A 9 9.50 -18.85 52.96
CA LEU A 9 8.20 -18.35 52.51
C LEU A 9 8.17 -16.81 52.46
N ASP A 10 9.30 -16.14 52.64
CA ASP A 10 9.42 -14.69 52.50
C ASP A 10 9.43 -14.32 51.00
N PHE A 11 8.26 -14.48 50.37
CA PHE A 11 8.02 -14.25 48.95
C PHE A 11 8.29 -12.80 48.52
N ASP A 12 8.14 -11.85 49.45
CA ASP A 12 8.25 -10.41 49.18
C ASP A 12 9.64 -9.99 48.66
N PHE A 13 10.71 -10.63 49.15
CA PHE A 13 12.08 -10.30 48.75
C PHE A 13 12.48 -10.93 47.39
N PHE A 14 12.03 -12.16 47.10
CA PHE A 14 12.41 -12.86 45.88
C PHE A 14 11.52 -12.52 44.68
N GLU A 15 10.22 -12.33 44.90
CA GLU A 15 9.28 -12.03 43.82
C GLU A 15 9.52 -10.64 43.21
N HIS A 16 9.84 -9.64 44.05
CA HIS A 16 10.07 -8.28 43.59
C HIS A 16 11.34 -8.13 42.72
N LYS A 17 12.46 -8.77 43.11
CA LYS A 17 13.72 -8.69 42.37
C LYS A 17 13.69 -9.45 41.04
N ILE A 18 13.03 -10.60 41.02
CA ILE A 18 12.92 -11.43 39.81
C ILE A 18 11.98 -10.78 38.79
N HIS A 19 10.84 -10.21 39.24
CA HIS A 19 9.90 -9.55 38.34
C HIS A 19 10.50 -8.27 37.72
N TRP A 20 11.15 -7.42 38.53
CA TRP A 20 11.80 -6.20 38.03
C TRP A 20 12.95 -6.52 37.05
N PHE A 21 13.69 -7.60 37.27
CA PHE A 21 14.71 -8.09 36.34
C PHE A 21 14.13 -8.51 34.97
N SER A 22 12.98 -9.17 34.95
CA SER A 22 12.29 -9.56 33.71
C SER A 22 11.76 -8.34 32.92
N ILE A 23 11.24 -7.33 33.64
CA ILE A 23 10.83 -6.04 33.05
C ILE A 23 12.05 -5.36 32.41
N PHE A 24 13.18 -5.30 33.10
CA PHE A 24 14.41 -4.71 32.57
C PHE A 24 14.92 -5.46 31.32
N ASN A 25 14.92 -6.80 31.36
CA ASN A 25 15.36 -7.63 30.24
C ASN A 25 14.55 -7.38 28.96
N SER A 26 13.21 -7.35 29.08
CA SER A 26 12.34 -7.05 27.93
C SER A 26 12.46 -5.58 27.48
N PHE A 27 12.63 -4.64 28.40
CA PHE A 27 12.85 -3.22 28.09
C PHE A 27 14.13 -3.00 27.27
N MET A 28 15.23 -3.68 27.60
CA MET A 28 16.48 -3.64 26.82
C MET A 28 16.28 -4.12 25.38
N MET A 29 15.51 -5.20 25.18
CA MET A 29 15.20 -5.71 23.84
C MET A 29 14.38 -4.72 23.00
N VAL A 30 13.42 -4.03 23.62
CA VAL A 30 12.62 -2.99 22.94
C VAL A 30 13.49 -1.80 22.53
N LEU A 31 14.36 -1.31 23.41
CA LEU A 31 15.29 -0.22 23.07
C LEU A 31 16.22 -0.61 21.92
N PHE A 32 16.71 -1.84 21.92
CA PHE A 32 17.54 -2.35 20.83
C PHE A 32 16.79 -2.37 19.49
N LEU A 33 15.54 -2.87 19.49
CA LEU A 33 14.70 -2.89 18.30
C LEU A 33 14.41 -1.47 17.77
N VAL A 34 14.03 -0.55 18.65
CA VAL A 34 13.79 0.85 18.29
C VAL A 34 15.07 1.50 17.75
N GLY A 35 16.23 1.20 18.34
CA GLY A 35 17.52 1.67 17.87
C GLY A 35 17.84 1.20 16.44
N LEU A 36 17.64 -0.09 16.14
CA LEU A 36 17.84 -0.63 14.79
C LEU A 36 16.87 -0.02 13.78
N VAL A 37 15.58 0.06 14.12
CA VAL A 37 14.57 0.68 13.25
C VAL A 37 14.88 2.15 13.01
N SER A 38 15.24 2.90 14.05
CA SER A 38 15.67 4.30 13.95
C SER A 38 16.92 4.45 13.10
N MET A 39 17.91 3.56 13.23
CA MET A 39 19.11 3.57 12.38
C MET A 39 18.77 3.35 10.90
N ILE A 40 17.87 2.42 10.59
CA ILE A 40 17.38 2.18 9.22
C ILE A 40 16.66 3.43 8.70
N LEU A 41 15.72 3.97 9.48
CA LEU A 41 14.94 5.16 9.12
C LEU A 41 15.84 6.39 8.91
N LEU A 42 16.82 6.62 9.77
CA LEU A 42 17.78 7.71 9.63
C LEU A 42 18.72 7.50 8.44
N ARG A 43 19.02 6.24 8.07
CA ARG A 43 19.79 5.93 6.88
C ARG A 43 18.99 6.21 5.61
N THR A 44 17.70 5.85 5.57
CA THR A 44 16.83 6.17 4.45
C THR A 44 16.60 7.67 4.36
N LEU A 45 16.25 8.33 5.47
CA LEU A 45 16.04 9.78 5.50
C LEU A 45 17.28 10.58 5.10
N ARG A 46 18.48 10.21 5.57
CA ARG A 46 19.71 10.90 5.12
C ARG A 46 19.97 10.70 3.63
N ARG A 47 19.69 9.50 3.11
CA ARG A 47 19.84 9.21 1.68
C ARG A 47 18.82 9.99 0.85
N ASP A 48 17.58 10.08 1.32
CA ASP A 48 16.50 10.82 0.67
C ASP A 48 16.76 12.32 0.74
N TYR A 49 17.16 12.86 1.89
CA TYR A 49 17.53 14.26 2.05
C TYR A 49 18.72 14.65 1.16
N ALA A 50 19.74 13.79 1.05
CA ALA A 50 20.87 14.04 0.15
C ALA A 50 20.47 13.98 -1.34
N ARG A 51 19.37 13.29 -1.68
CA ARG A 51 18.79 13.31 -3.02
C ARG A 51 18.01 14.60 -3.26
N TYR A 52 17.15 15.01 -2.33
CA TYR A 52 16.37 16.25 -2.45
C TYR A 52 17.25 17.51 -2.47
N ASN A 53 18.29 17.57 -1.64
CA ASN A 53 19.24 18.69 -1.66
C ASN A 53 20.11 18.71 -2.93
N LYS A 54 20.23 17.59 -3.64
CA LYS A 54 20.76 17.57 -5.00
C LYS A 54 19.71 18.05 -6.01
N GLU A 55 18.44 17.69 -5.83
CA GLU A 55 17.30 18.13 -6.65
C GLU A 55 17.08 19.66 -6.64
N ASP A 56 17.35 20.36 -5.53
CA ASP A 56 17.31 21.84 -5.51
C ASP A 56 18.36 22.47 -6.44
N GLY A 57 19.57 21.88 -6.53
CA GLY A 57 20.58 22.24 -7.54
C GLY A 57 20.34 21.61 -8.93
N LEU A 58 19.41 20.65 -9.00
CA LEU A 58 18.95 19.98 -10.21
C LEU A 58 17.77 20.72 -10.82
N SER A 59 17.17 21.75 -10.20
CA SER A 59 16.00 22.45 -10.77
C SER A 59 16.21 22.97 -12.20
N ASP A 60 17.46 23.32 -12.56
CA ASP A 60 17.88 23.64 -13.94
C ASP A 60 18.05 22.40 -14.83
N LEU A 61 18.40 21.24 -14.26
CA LEU A 61 18.56 19.94 -14.95
C LEU A 61 17.25 19.10 -14.98
N ASP A 62 16.30 19.35 -14.09
CA ASP A 62 14.97 18.71 -14.01
C ASP A 62 14.05 19.23 -15.11
N ARG A 63 14.37 20.40 -15.67
CA ARG A 63 13.79 20.88 -16.93
C ARG A 63 14.24 20.05 -18.14
N GLU A 64 15.36 19.34 -18.04
CA GLU A 64 15.91 18.41 -19.03
C GLU A 64 15.47 16.95 -18.74
N LEU A 65 15.20 16.60 -17.48
CA LEU A 65 14.64 15.29 -17.06
C LEU A 65 13.09 15.24 -17.00
N GLY A 66 12.39 16.36 -17.17
CA GLY A 66 10.92 16.43 -17.12
C GLY A 66 10.18 15.58 -18.17
N ASP A 67 10.91 15.03 -19.13
CA ASP A 67 10.44 14.06 -20.12
C ASP A 67 10.34 12.61 -19.58
N GLU A 68 10.78 12.32 -18.36
CA GLU A 68 10.89 10.93 -17.87
C GLU A 68 9.66 10.39 -17.13
N TYR A 69 8.62 11.22 -16.90
CA TYR A 69 7.33 10.72 -16.45
C TYR A 69 6.47 10.33 -17.66
N GLY A 70 6.71 9.14 -18.20
CA GLY A 70 6.06 8.63 -19.41
C GLY A 70 4.52 8.73 -19.41
N TRP A 71 3.86 8.65 -18.26
CA TRP A 71 2.41 8.84 -18.16
C TRP A 71 1.96 10.27 -18.56
N LYS A 72 2.80 11.28 -18.34
CA LYS A 72 2.56 12.68 -18.70
C LYS A 72 2.73 12.91 -20.20
N GLN A 73 3.62 12.16 -20.84
CA GLN A 73 3.76 12.11 -22.30
C GLN A 73 2.55 11.41 -22.95
N VAL A 74 2.08 10.32 -22.33
CA VAL A 74 0.88 9.58 -22.75
C VAL A 74 -0.40 10.44 -22.65
N HIS A 75 -0.49 11.36 -21.70
CA HIS A 75 -1.62 12.30 -21.62
C HIS A 75 -1.79 13.11 -22.92
N GLY A 76 -0.71 13.45 -23.63
CA GLY A 76 -0.78 14.11 -24.93
C GLY A 76 -1.13 13.17 -26.09
N ASP A 77 -0.73 11.90 -26.00
CA ASP A 77 -0.99 10.89 -27.03
C ASP A 77 -2.43 10.36 -27.01
N VAL A 78 -3.05 10.28 -25.83
CA VAL A 78 -4.43 9.80 -25.66
C VAL A 78 -5.44 10.70 -26.40
N PHE A 79 -5.14 11.99 -26.57
CA PHE A 79 -6.02 12.93 -27.29
C PHE A 79 -5.66 13.12 -28.76
N ARG A 80 -4.65 12.40 -29.30
CA ARG A 80 -4.35 12.48 -30.73
C ARG A 80 -5.46 11.78 -31.52
N GLN A 81 -5.91 12.44 -32.58
CA GLN A 81 -6.88 11.85 -33.49
C GLN A 81 -6.30 10.57 -34.11
N PRO A 82 -6.98 9.41 -34.00
CA PRO A 82 -6.49 8.17 -34.58
C PRO A 82 -6.42 8.28 -36.12
N ALA A 83 -5.52 7.54 -36.75
CA ALA A 83 -5.31 7.59 -38.21
C ALA A 83 -6.58 7.32 -39.04
N TYR A 84 -7.54 6.57 -38.49
CA TYR A 84 -8.81 6.24 -39.15
C TYR A 84 -10.01 6.38 -38.20
N PRO A 85 -10.48 7.62 -37.94
CA PRO A 85 -11.54 7.87 -36.95
C PRO A 85 -12.88 7.26 -37.36
N GLY A 86 -13.19 7.22 -38.67
CA GLY A 86 -14.46 6.68 -39.18
C GLY A 86 -14.57 5.15 -39.01
N LEU A 87 -13.48 4.41 -39.25
CA LEU A 87 -13.46 2.96 -39.06
C LEU A 87 -13.59 2.62 -37.57
N LEU A 88 -12.85 3.33 -36.71
CA LEU A 88 -12.92 3.15 -35.27
C LEU A 88 -14.32 3.46 -34.73
N ALA A 89 -14.94 4.55 -35.17
CA ALA A 89 -16.32 4.89 -34.81
C ALA A 89 -17.33 3.82 -35.29
N SER A 90 -17.16 3.30 -36.51
CA SER A 90 -18.01 2.25 -37.08
C SER A 90 -17.92 0.94 -36.29
N VAL A 91 -16.70 0.52 -35.92
CA VAL A 91 -16.46 -0.71 -35.14
C VAL A 91 -17.03 -0.56 -33.73
N ILE A 92 -16.76 0.56 -33.04
CA ILE A 92 -17.28 0.81 -31.70
C ILE A 92 -18.80 0.91 -31.71
N GLY A 93 -19.38 1.64 -32.66
CA GLY A 93 -20.84 1.77 -32.80
C GLY A 93 -21.52 0.44 -33.07
N SER A 94 -20.98 -0.35 -34.00
CA SER A 94 -21.50 -1.69 -34.30
C SER A 94 -21.37 -2.63 -33.10
N GLY A 95 -20.23 -2.60 -32.40
CA GLY A 95 -20.03 -3.37 -31.17
C GLY A 95 -20.99 -2.98 -30.05
N ALA A 96 -21.19 -1.68 -29.84
CA ALA A 96 -22.14 -1.16 -28.85
C ALA A 96 -23.58 -1.58 -29.18
N HIS A 97 -24.00 -1.50 -30.45
CA HIS A 97 -25.32 -1.97 -30.88
C HIS A 97 -25.51 -3.46 -30.60
N LEU A 98 -24.54 -4.32 -30.95
CA LEU A 98 -24.62 -5.76 -30.68
C LEU A 98 -24.65 -6.06 -29.18
N ALA A 99 -23.86 -5.35 -28.37
CA ALA A 99 -23.83 -5.51 -26.92
C ALA A 99 -25.17 -5.11 -26.27
N ILE A 100 -25.77 -4.00 -26.69
CA ILE A 100 -27.06 -3.54 -26.18
C ILE A 100 -28.17 -4.51 -26.57
N VAL A 101 -28.25 -4.89 -27.86
CA VAL A 101 -29.28 -5.81 -28.35
C VAL A 101 -29.18 -7.17 -27.65
N SER A 102 -27.98 -7.74 -27.52
CA SER A 102 -27.79 -9.01 -26.81
C SER A 102 -28.19 -8.91 -25.34
N CYS A 103 -27.83 -7.83 -24.64
CA CYS A 103 -28.24 -7.60 -23.25
C CYS A 103 -29.77 -7.53 -23.11
N VAL A 104 -30.45 -6.75 -23.97
CA VAL A 104 -31.91 -6.63 -23.95
C VAL A 104 -32.58 -7.97 -24.23
N VAL A 105 -32.10 -8.73 -25.21
CA VAL A 105 -32.64 -10.06 -25.53
C VAL A 105 -32.46 -11.02 -24.35
N LEU A 106 -31.30 -11.01 -23.67
CA LEU A 106 -31.07 -11.83 -22.49
C LEU A 106 -32.01 -11.46 -21.34
N LEU A 107 -32.21 -10.17 -21.07
CA LEU A 107 -33.14 -9.71 -20.04
C LEU A 107 -34.58 -10.12 -20.34
N LEU A 108 -35.02 -9.97 -21.59
CA LEU A 108 -36.34 -10.42 -22.03
C LEU A 108 -36.48 -11.94 -21.94
N ALA A 109 -35.45 -12.70 -22.30
CA ALA A 109 -35.47 -14.16 -22.19
C ALA A 109 -35.60 -14.62 -20.73
N VAL A 110 -34.84 -14.02 -19.81
CA VAL A 110 -34.93 -14.30 -18.37
C VAL A 110 -36.31 -13.94 -17.83
N THR A 111 -36.82 -12.75 -18.19
CA THR A 111 -38.14 -12.28 -17.75
C THR A 111 -39.26 -13.18 -18.27
N ASN A 112 -39.22 -13.55 -19.54
CA ASN A 112 -40.20 -14.45 -20.16
C ASN A 112 -40.20 -15.84 -19.49
N ARG A 113 -39.01 -16.39 -19.21
CA ARG A 113 -38.89 -17.66 -18.47
C ARG A 113 -39.53 -17.56 -17.09
N LEU A 114 -39.28 -16.47 -16.37
CA LEU A 114 -39.86 -16.22 -15.05
C LEU A 114 -41.40 -16.04 -15.08
N TYR A 115 -41.94 -15.41 -16.14
CA TYR A 115 -43.39 -15.28 -16.32
C TYR A 115 -44.05 -16.61 -16.70
N THR A 116 -43.36 -17.47 -17.45
CA THR A 116 -43.90 -18.78 -17.88
C THR A 116 -43.91 -19.81 -16.73
N GLU A 117 -43.04 -19.66 -15.73
CA GLU A 117 -43.02 -20.51 -14.53
C GLU A 117 -44.03 -20.09 -13.44
N ARG A 118 -44.83 -19.04 -13.65
CA ARG A 118 -45.96 -18.64 -12.78
C ARG A 118 -47.30 -18.97 -13.40
#